data_AF-A0A933RW59-F1
#
_entry.id   AF-A0A933RW59-F1
#
_cell.length_a   1.000
_cell.length_b   1.000
_cell.length_c   1.000
_cell.angle_alpha   90.00
_cell.angle_beta   90.00
_cell.angle_gamma   90.00
#
_symmetry.space_group_name_H-M   'P 1'
#
loop_
_entity.id
_entity.type
_entity.pdbx_description
1 polymer ?
#
loop_
_entity_poly.entity_id
_entity_poly.type
_entity_poly.pdbx_seq_one_letter_code
_entity_poly.pdbx_strand_id
1 'polypeptide(L)'
;MTTTITINVTNNSPTLQNFFFFQQPAQYSGGQQVYTNSLYSQALLPYATSGAVLTFSMVLQYYAGVQQQVAPPQIGQPSGQLAAIQAINLTPAAGGTQTNNTTTMTVSPSLGLSVPVSTVGPQAGSFRIVTPTFNPMLNQYNAGSAVQSLAGGITLSNFVTAQPTSNLDCQPVIKFYVQTGTYTAGTVMNFTSSSINAALCDATPGYTTFNVSYNLDGTWTVTNMALGRLADGSLGLVERSVSSTALAAPANADVWNEAGTAQLATGNAANFNLPMTIANLSNPGAIQILKEYQVGQIGGQRKGAMCTALAGATGTFS
;
A
#
# COMPACT_ATOMS: atom_id res chain seq x y z
N MET A 1 25.32 2.20 -11.22
CA MET A 1 24.78 0.87 -10.84
C MET A 1 23.35 1.07 -10.38
N THR A 2 22.41 0.35 -10.98
CA THR A 2 20.99 0.42 -10.61
C THR A 2 20.77 -0.50 -9.41
N THR A 3 20.25 0.04 -8.32
CA THR A 3 19.87 -0.75 -7.15
C THR A 3 18.55 -1.47 -7.45
N THR A 4 18.45 -2.75 -7.10
CA THR A 4 17.23 -3.55 -7.30
C THR A 4 16.66 -3.93 -5.94
N ILE A 5 15.34 -3.81 -5.79
CA ILE A 5 14.60 -4.41 -4.69
C ILE A 5 14.15 -5.80 -5.13
N THR A 6 14.44 -6.81 -4.31
CA THR A 6 14.03 -8.20 -4.52
C THR A 6 13.26 -8.72 -3.32
N ILE A 7 12.07 -9.25 -3.55
CA ILE A 7 11.24 -9.88 -2.52
C ILE A 7 11.00 -11.32 -2.95
N ASN A 8 11.51 -12.28 -2.17
CA ASN A 8 11.33 -13.70 -2.37
C ASN A 8 10.29 -14.22 -1.38
N VAL A 9 9.25 -14.90 -1.86
CA VAL A 9 8.17 -15.41 -1.02
C VAL A 9 8.15 -16.93 -1.07
N THR A 10 8.10 -17.56 0.10
CA THR A 10 7.80 -18.98 0.27
C THR A 10 6.45 -19.17 0.93
N ASN A 11 5.72 -20.20 0.48
CA ASN A 11 4.46 -20.62 1.08
C ASN A 11 4.69 -21.85 1.97
N ASN A 12 4.74 -21.67 3.28
CA ASN A 12 4.88 -22.77 4.25
C ASN A 12 3.52 -23.31 4.74
N SER A 13 2.41 -22.78 4.22
CA SER A 13 1.07 -23.33 4.47
C SER A 13 0.85 -24.62 3.66
N PRO A 14 -0.15 -25.46 4.01
CA PRO A 14 -0.37 -26.76 3.35
C PRO A 14 -1.16 -26.63 2.05
N THR A 15 -1.63 -25.44 1.69
CA THR A 15 -2.49 -25.19 0.52
C THR A 15 -1.86 -24.22 -0.47
N LEU A 16 -2.30 -24.27 -1.72
CA LEU A 16 -2.02 -23.23 -2.71
C LEU A 16 -2.50 -21.88 -2.16
N GLN A 17 -1.66 -20.86 -2.27
CA GLN A 17 -2.02 -19.48 -1.92
C GLN A 17 -1.83 -18.56 -3.12
N ASN A 18 -2.69 -17.57 -3.25
CA ASN A 18 -2.52 -16.49 -4.22
C ASN A 18 -1.90 -15.31 -3.51
N PHE A 19 -0.72 -14.87 -3.95
CA PHE A 19 -0.03 -13.72 -3.38
C PHE A 19 -0.16 -12.53 -4.30
N PHE A 20 -0.27 -11.34 -3.73
CA PHE A 20 -0.16 -10.08 -4.44
C PHE A 20 0.72 -9.07 -3.69
N PHE A 21 1.35 -8.18 -4.45
CA PHE A 21 2.32 -7.21 -3.97
C PHE A 21 1.80 -5.81 -4.19
N PHE A 22 2.06 -4.92 -3.25
CA PHE A 22 1.66 -3.52 -3.35
C PHE A 22 2.62 -2.63 -2.58
N GLN A 23 2.59 -1.34 -2.90
CA GLN A 23 3.43 -0.35 -2.25
C GLN A 23 2.60 0.49 -1.28
N GLN A 24 3.22 0.92 -0.19
CA GLN A 24 2.67 2.00 0.64
C GLN A 24 2.30 3.19 -0.26
N PRO A 25 1.06 3.72 -0.16
CA PRO A 25 0.67 4.93 -0.86
C PRO A 25 1.66 6.06 -0.60
N ALA A 26 2.04 6.78 -1.66
CA ALA A 26 2.76 8.03 -1.53
C ALA A 26 1.91 9.07 -0.80
N GLN A 27 2.56 10.05 -0.19
CA GLN A 27 1.87 11.22 0.33
C GLN A 27 1.66 12.22 -0.80
N TYR A 28 0.41 12.62 -1.02
CA TYR A 28 0.01 13.57 -2.05
C TYR A 28 -0.46 14.86 -1.38
N SER A 29 -0.02 16.00 -1.90
CA SER A 29 -0.54 17.30 -1.48
C SER A 29 -1.93 17.54 -2.09
N GLY A 30 -2.84 18.18 -1.33
CA GLY A 30 -4.17 18.57 -1.82
C GLY A 30 -5.34 17.64 -1.42
N GLY A 31 -5.12 16.63 -0.58
CA GLY A 31 -6.21 15.89 0.11
C GLY A 31 -7.07 15.01 -0.78
N GLN A 32 -6.61 14.67 -1.98
CA GLN A 32 -7.34 13.80 -2.89
C GLN A 32 -7.30 12.34 -2.41
N GLN A 33 -8.35 11.58 -2.75
CA GLN A 33 -8.38 10.15 -2.49
C GLN A 33 -7.25 9.46 -3.26
N VAL A 34 -6.39 8.76 -2.52
CA VAL A 34 -5.27 7.99 -3.07
C VAL A 34 -5.74 6.55 -3.30
N TYR A 35 -5.53 6.07 -4.51
CA TYR A 35 -5.76 4.69 -4.90
C TYR A 35 -4.42 3.96 -4.98
N THR A 36 -4.44 2.66 -4.72
CA THR A 36 -3.27 1.77 -4.82
C THR A 36 -3.60 0.65 -5.78
N ASN A 37 -2.66 0.28 -6.64
CA ASN A 37 -2.80 -0.93 -7.44
C ASN A 37 -2.00 -2.09 -6.84
N SER A 38 -2.48 -3.30 -7.09
CA SER A 38 -1.60 -4.48 -7.04
C SER A 38 -0.54 -4.35 -8.14
N LEU A 39 0.72 -4.58 -7.78
CA LEU A 39 1.89 -4.47 -8.65
C LEU A 39 2.20 -5.77 -9.37
N TYR A 40 1.92 -6.87 -8.68
CA TYR A 40 2.23 -8.21 -9.13
C TYR A 40 1.39 -9.21 -8.34
N SER A 41 1.06 -10.34 -8.97
CA SER A 41 0.26 -11.38 -8.33
C SER A 41 0.57 -12.74 -8.95
N GLN A 42 0.66 -13.78 -8.13
CA GLN A 42 0.82 -15.14 -8.62
C GLN A 42 0.37 -16.17 -7.57
N ALA A 43 -0.16 -17.30 -8.04
CA ALA A 43 -0.41 -18.48 -7.23
C ALA A 43 0.91 -19.22 -6.91
N LEU A 44 1.08 -19.67 -5.68
CA LEU A 44 2.28 -20.37 -5.23
C LEU A 44 1.90 -21.61 -4.40
N LEU A 45 2.37 -22.78 -4.84
CA LEU A 45 2.19 -24.05 -4.15
C LEU A 45 2.99 -24.11 -2.84
N PRO A 46 2.62 -25.00 -1.89
CA PRO A 46 3.42 -25.23 -0.69
C PRO A 46 4.89 -25.52 -1.02
N TYR A 47 5.80 -24.85 -0.33
CA TYR A 47 7.24 -24.97 -0.55
C TYR A 47 7.72 -26.40 -0.26
N ALA A 48 7.21 -27.03 0.79
CA ALA A 48 7.59 -28.39 1.19
C ALA A 48 7.33 -29.45 0.09
N THR A 49 6.35 -29.23 -0.79
CA THR A 49 6.01 -30.19 -1.86
C THR A 49 6.46 -29.76 -3.24
N SER A 50 6.80 -28.48 -3.44
CA SER A 50 7.10 -27.93 -4.77
C SER A 50 8.51 -27.32 -4.90
N GLY A 51 9.13 -26.90 -3.79
CA GLY A 51 10.35 -26.10 -3.80
C GLY A 51 10.19 -24.71 -4.43
N ALA A 52 8.96 -24.27 -4.75
CA ALA A 52 8.72 -23.05 -5.49
C ALA A 52 8.92 -21.80 -4.63
N VAL A 53 9.62 -20.81 -5.17
CA VAL A 53 9.80 -19.47 -4.59
C VAL A 53 9.23 -18.46 -5.56
N LEU A 54 8.38 -17.56 -5.07
CA LEU A 54 7.85 -16.45 -5.85
C LEU A 54 8.76 -15.23 -5.70
N THR A 55 9.36 -14.77 -6.79
CA THR A 55 10.27 -13.62 -6.76
C THR A 55 9.64 -12.42 -7.45
N PHE A 56 9.53 -11.33 -6.71
CA PHE A 56 9.20 -10.01 -7.21
C PHE A 56 10.45 -9.13 -7.20
N SER A 57 10.79 -8.54 -8.34
CA SER A 57 11.94 -7.65 -8.45
C SER A 57 11.61 -6.38 -9.22
N MET A 58 12.14 -5.25 -8.75
CA MET A 58 12.07 -3.97 -9.45
C MET A 58 13.34 -3.16 -9.27
N VAL A 59 13.59 -2.28 -10.22
CA VAL A 59 14.64 -1.27 -10.09
C VAL A 59 14.18 -0.23 -9.06
N LEU A 60 15.04 0.08 -8.08
CA LEU A 60 14.86 1.18 -7.15
C LEU A 60 15.11 2.51 -7.87
N GLN A 61 14.07 2.95 -8.59
CA GLN A 61 14.03 4.21 -9.31
C GLN A 61 12.65 4.82 -9.06
N TYR A 62 12.62 6.12 -8.74
CA TYR A 62 11.35 6.83 -8.68
C TYR A 62 10.86 7.12 -10.08
N TYR A 63 9.59 6.79 -10.34
CA TYR A 63 8.93 7.10 -11.59
C TYR A 63 7.70 7.96 -11.32
N ALA A 64 7.65 9.11 -11.98
CA ALA A 64 6.39 9.80 -12.19
C ALA A 64 5.62 9.02 -13.25
N GLY A 65 4.33 8.78 -13.00
CA GLY A 65 3.47 8.08 -13.94
C GLY A 65 2.14 8.78 -14.16
N VAL A 66 1.64 8.66 -15.39
CA VAL A 66 0.29 9.07 -15.77
C VAL A 66 -0.38 7.94 -16.54
N GLN A 67 -1.69 7.85 -16.42
CA GLN A 67 -2.49 6.83 -17.09
C GLN A 67 -3.85 7.38 -17.50
N GLN A 68 -4.33 7.02 -18.68
CA GLN A 68 -5.71 7.29 -19.08
C GLN A 68 -6.67 6.33 -18.38
N GLN A 69 -7.68 6.88 -17.72
CA GLN A 69 -8.73 6.08 -17.09
C GLN A 69 -9.62 5.43 -18.15
N VAL A 70 -10.01 4.18 -17.90
CA VAL A 70 -11.10 3.52 -18.65
C VAL A 70 -12.44 3.84 -18.01
N ALA A 71 -12.47 3.86 -16.68
CA ALA A 71 -13.59 4.18 -15.83
C ALA A 71 -13.04 4.80 -14.53
N PRO A 72 -13.89 5.45 -13.71
CA PRO A 72 -13.49 5.92 -12.39
C PRO A 72 -12.84 4.79 -11.57
N PRO A 73 -11.76 5.04 -10.81
CA PRO A 73 -11.07 4.00 -10.06
C PRO A 73 -11.99 3.28 -9.06
N GLN A 74 -12.10 1.95 -9.19
CA GLN A 74 -12.91 1.11 -8.32
C GLN A 74 -12.12 -0.14 -7.89
N ILE A 75 -12.25 -0.51 -6.61
CA ILE A 75 -11.59 -1.68 -6.04
C ILE A 75 -11.92 -2.94 -6.88
N GLY A 76 -10.90 -3.71 -7.22
CA GLY A 76 -10.97 -4.93 -8.03
C GLY A 76 -11.01 -4.68 -9.54
N GLN A 77 -11.10 -3.43 -10.00
CA GLN A 77 -11.13 -3.08 -11.42
C GLN A 77 -9.77 -2.56 -11.91
N PRO A 78 -9.46 -2.70 -13.21
CA PRO A 78 -8.28 -2.09 -13.81
C PRO A 78 -8.27 -0.57 -13.63
N SER A 79 -7.11 0.01 -13.29
CA SER A 79 -6.99 1.47 -13.08
C SER A 79 -6.99 2.28 -14.38
N GLY A 80 -6.64 1.67 -15.51
CA GLY A 80 -6.57 2.35 -16.80
C GLY A 80 -5.92 1.50 -17.90
N GLN A 81 -5.66 2.10 -19.05
CA GLN A 81 -5.09 1.44 -20.23
C GLN A 81 -3.74 2.04 -20.62
N LEU A 82 -3.76 3.18 -21.30
CA LEU A 82 -2.57 3.81 -21.84
C LEU A 82 -1.85 4.55 -20.70
N ALA A 83 -0.57 4.23 -20.51
CA ALA A 83 0.26 4.79 -19.45
C ALA A 83 1.59 5.32 -19.99
N ALA A 84 2.13 6.34 -19.32
CA ALA A 84 3.45 6.88 -19.57
C ALA A 84 4.18 7.07 -18.24
N ILE A 85 5.50 6.83 -18.23
CA ILE A 85 6.35 7.05 -17.07
C ILE A 85 7.61 7.83 -17.43
N GLN A 86 8.15 8.54 -16.45
CA GLN A 86 9.48 9.15 -16.53
C GLN A 86 10.25 8.89 -15.24
N ALA A 87 11.50 8.46 -15.39
CA ALA A 87 12.43 8.36 -14.27
C ALA A 87 12.68 9.76 -13.72
N ILE A 88 12.41 9.98 -12.44
CA ILE A 88 12.43 11.30 -11.79
C ILE A 88 13.21 11.23 -10.49
N ASN A 89 13.75 12.36 -10.05
CA ASN A 89 14.43 12.47 -8.75
C ASN A 89 13.54 13.18 -7.74
N LEU A 90 13.83 12.97 -6.46
CA LEU A 90 13.13 13.68 -5.38
C LEU A 90 13.79 15.03 -5.13
N THR A 91 12.98 16.01 -4.76
CA THR A 91 13.45 17.30 -4.29
C THR A 91 14.30 17.09 -3.04
N PRO A 92 15.53 17.64 -2.99
CA PRO A 92 16.39 17.48 -1.83
C PRO A 92 15.82 18.20 -0.59
N ALA A 93 16.35 17.88 0.58
CA ALA A 93 16.18 18.72 1.77
C ALA A 93 16.78 20.12 1.55
N ALA A 94 16.38 21.08 2.39
CA ALA A 94 16.88 22.46 2.31
C ALA A 94 18.41 22.50 2.31
N GLY A 95 19.00 23.22 1.35
CA GLY A 95 20.46 23.31 1.17
C GLY A 95 21.10 22.16 0.39
N GLY A 96 20.32 21.15 -0.03
CA GLY A 96 20.82 20.06 -0.87
C GLY A 96 20.93 20.41 -2.36
N THR A 97 21.65 19.56 -3.11
CA THR A 97 21.87 19.74 -4.55
C THR A 97 20.57 19.59 -5.32
N GLN A 98 20.28 20.55 -6.21
CA GLN A 98 19.11 20.51 -7.08
C GLN A 98 19.07 19.23 -7.92
N THR A 99 17.88 18.67 -8.07
CA THR A 99 17.63 17.45 -8.81
C THR A 99 16.52 17.69 -9.85
N ASN A 100 16.49 16.86 -10.88
CA ASN A 100 15.41 16.88 -11.87
C ASN A 100 14.13 16.28 -11.24
N ASN A 101 13.35 17.13 -10.59
CA ASN A 101 12.25 16.78 -9.70
C ASN A 101 10.85 17.05 -10.28
N THR A 102 10.74 17.59 -11.49
CA THR A 102 9.47 18.04 -12.07
C THR A 102 9.31 17.57 -13.49
N THR A 103 8.18 16.94 -13.82
CA THR A 103 7.80 16.57 -15.19
C THR A 103 6.46 17.19 -15.56
N THR A 104 6.23 17.41 -16.86
CA THR A 104 4.98 17.93 -17.40
C THR A 104 4.26 16.84 -18.18
N MET A 105 2.98 16.63 -17.84
CA MET A 105 2.08 15.74 -18.55
C MET A 105 1.62 16.37 -19.86
N THR A 106 1.57 15.59 -20.93
CA THR A 106 0.96 15.95 -22.22
C THR A 106 -0.23 15.03 -22.47
N VAL A 107 -1.31 15.56 -23.04
CA VAL A 107 -2.52 14.78 -23.42
C VAL A 107 -2.81 14.82 -24.92
N SER A 108 -2.11 15.69 -25.67
CA SER A 108 -2.25 15.87 -27.11
C SER A 108 -0.87 16.11 -27.73
N PRO A 109 -0.50 15.42 -28.83
CA PRO A 109 -1.32 14.45 -29.58
C PRO A 109 -1.48 13.08 -28.88
N SER A 110 -0.70 12.81 -27.84
CA SER A 110 -0.78 11.57 -27.05
C SER A 110 -0.48 11.81 -25.58
N LEU A 111 -0.89 10.87 -24.72
CA LEU A 111 -0.52 10.89 -23.31
C LEU A 111 1.00 10.68 -23.18
N GLY A 112 1.65 11.52 -22.38
CA GLY A 112 3.09 11.46 -22.18
C GLY A 112 3.56 12.27 -20.99
N LEU A 113 4.85 12.15 -20.69
CA LEU A 113 5.56 12.91 -19.66
C LEU A 113 6.86 13.46 -20.25
N SER A 114 7.13 14.75 -20.03
CA SER A 114 8.38 15.38 -20.42
C SER A 114 9.55 14.80 -19.64
N VAL A 115 10.77 14.87 -20.19
CA VAL A 115 11.99 14.64 -19.41
C VAL A 115 11.96 15.56 -18.19
N PRO A 116 12.25 15.05 -16.97
CA PRO A 116 12.17 15.88 -15.78
C PRO A 116 13.23 17.00 -15.77
N VAL A 117 12.83 18.15 -15.23
CA VAL A 117 13.66 19.33 -15.01
C VAL A 117 13.66 19.70 -13.53
N SER A 118 14.67 20.46 -13.11
CA SER A 118 14.73 21.02 -11.75
C SER A 118 13.79 22.22 -11.64
N THR A 119 12.86 22.19 -10.69
CA THR A 119 12.08 23.37 -10.30
C THR A 119 12.06 23.57 -8.79
N VAL A 120 11.84 24.83 -8.41
CA VAL A 120 11.59 25.21 -7.02
C VAL A 120 10.10 25.03 -6.70
N GLY A 121 9.80 24.71 -5.44
CA GLY A 121 8.43 24.67 -4.94
C GLY A 121 7.84 23.29 -4.62
N PRO A 122 8.27 22.16 -5.21
CA PRO A 122 7.89 20.85 -4.67
C PRO A 122 8.48 20.66 -3.26
N GLN A 123 7.80 19.90 -2.41
CA GLN A 123 8.26 19.63 -1.05
C GLN A 123 9.50 18.72 -1.04
N ALA A 124 10.36 18.85 -0.04
CA ALA A 124 11.49 17.95 0.14
C ALA A 124 11.01 16.49 0.22
N GLY A 125 11.69 15.59 -0.50
CA GLY A 125 11.27 14.19 -0.63
C GLY A 125 10.16 13.93 -1.64
N SER A 126 9.64 14.96 -2.32
CA SER A 126 8.62 14.81 -3.37
C SER A 126 9.16 15.10 -4.77
N PHE A 127 8.49 14.54 -5.77
CA PHE A 127 8.57 15.01 -7.16
C PHE A 127 7.24 15.63 -7.59
N ARG A 128 7.25 16.44 -8.65
CA ARG A 128 6.07 17.13 -9.19
C ARG A 128 5.68 16.62 -10.57
N ILE A 129 4.38 16.39 -10.76
CA ILE A 129 3.75 16.25 -12.07
C ILE A 129 2.91 17.49 -12.32
N VAL A 130 3.23 18.25 -13.37
CA VAL A 130 2.43 19.40 -13.83
C VAL A 130 1.42 18.90 -14.85
N THR A 131 0.14 19.09 -14.58
CA THR A 131 -0.94 18.66 -15.48
C THR A 131 -1.31 19.78 -16.45
N PRO A 132 -1.57 19.46 -17.74
CA PRO A 132 -1.96 20.45 -18.73
C PRO A 132 -3.43 20.82 -18.58
N THR A 133 -3.91 21.73 -19.41
CA THR A 133 -5.34 21.92 -19.60
C THR A 133 -5.93 20.73 -20.35
N PHE A 134 -7.03 20.18 -19.84
CA PHE A 134 -7.86 19.19 -20.51
C PHE A 134 -9.30 19.27 -19.98
N ASN A 135 -10.25 18.68 -20.68
CA ASN A 135 -11.63 18.60 -20.22
C ASN A 135 -11.84 17.32 -19.38
N PRO A 136 -11.98 17.41 -18.04
CA PRO A 136 -12.11 16.25 -17.17
C PRO A 136 -13.43 15.49 -17.35
N MET A 137 -14.43 16.09 -18.00
CA MET A 137 -15.70 15.42 -18.34
C MET A 137 -15.56 14.49 -19.55
N LEU A 138 -14.62 14.79 -20.45
CA LEU A 138 -14.40 14.01 -21.68
C LEU A 138 -13.27 13.00 -21.49
N ASN A 139 -12.22 13.38 -20.77
CA ASN A 139 -11.06 12.54 -20.53
C ASN A 139 -10.62 12.64 -19.07
N GLN A 140 -10.52 11.50 -18.41
CA GLN A 140 -10.03 11.40 -17.05
C GLN A 140 -8.67 10.71 -17.04
N TYR A 141 -7.78 11.19 -16.18
CA TYR A 141 -6.42 10.68 -16.07
C TYR A 141 -6.08 10.41 -14.62
N ASN A 142 -5.25 9.40 -14.40
CA ASN A 142 -4.58 9.15 -13.14
C ASN A 142 -3.16 9.69 -13.22
N ALA A 143 -2.66 10.22 -12.11
CA ALA A 143 -1.28 10.65 -11.97
C ALA A 143 -0.74 10.26 -10.59
N GLY A 144 0.53 9.87 -10.52
CA GLY A 144 1.17 9.53 -9.26
C GLY A 144 2.48 8.79 -9.40
N SER A 145 2.76 7.94 -8.41
CA SER A 145 3.95 7.08 -8.39
C SER A 145 3.73 5.86 -9.27
N ALA A 146 4.73 5.53 -10.07
CA ALA A 146 4.72 4.33 -10.90
C ALA A 146 5.88 3.41 -10.54
N VAL A 147 5.74 2.16 -10.95
CA VAL A 147 6.82 1.18 -11.00
C VAL A 147 6.91 0.61 -12.40
N GLN A 148 8.14 0.27 -12.78
CA GLN A 148 8.42 -0.45 -14.01
C GLN A 148 8.92 -1.85 -13.64
N SER A 149 8.27 -2.88 -14.18
CA SER A 149 8.78 -4.25 -14.04
C SER A 149 10.05 -4.44 -14.88
N LEU A 150 10.85 -5.47 -14.57
CA LEU A 150 12.04 -5.80 -15.38
C LEU A 150 11.69 -6.17 -16.83
N ALA A 151 10.45 -6.61 -17.09
CA ALA A 151 9.93 -6.86 -18.43
C ALA A 151 9.43 -5.58 -19.15
N GLY A 152 9.56 -4.41 -18.53
CA GLY A 152 9.16 -3.12 -19.08
C GLY A 152 7.69 -2.75 -18.84
N GLY A 153 6.92 -3.60 -18.15
CA GLY A 153 5.51 -3.32 -17.82
C GLY A 153 5.38 -2.13 -16.87
N ILE A 154 4.43 -1.24 -17.17
CA ILE A 154 4.18 -0.01 -16.41
C ILE A 154 2.94 -0.20 -15.56
N THR A 155 3.07 0.03 -14.25
CA THR A 155 1.94 0.04 -13.33
C THR A 155 2.05 1.28 -12.44
N LEU A 156 0.99 2.10 -12.36
CA LEU A 156 0.89 3.10 -11.29
C LEU A 156 0.80 2.35 -9.96
N SER A 157 1.75 2.53 -9.05
CA SER A 157 1.74 1.84 -7.76
C SER A 157 0.69 2.43 -6.84
N ASN A 158 0.60 3.76 -6.83
CA ASN A 158 -0.45 4.53 -6.21
C ASN A 158 -0.64 5.83 -6.98
N PHE A 159 -1.86 6.36 -6.96
CA PHE A 159 -2.22 7.49 -7.79
C PHE A 159 -3.45 8.22 -7.26
N VAL A 160 -3.67 9.42 -7.80
CA VAL A 160 -4.91 10.19 -7.63
C VAL A 160 -5.51 10.48 -9.01
N THR A 161 -6.76 10.91 -9.05
CA THR A 161 -7.36 11.44 -10.29
C THR A 161 -6.79 12.83 -10.57
N ALA A 162 -6.05 12.96 -11.68
CA ALA A 162 -5.42 14.19 -12.09
C ALA A 162 -6.46 15.28 -12.35
N GLN A 163 -6.20 16.49 -11.84
CA GLN A 163 -6.99 17.67 -12.15
C GLN A 163 -6.32 18.47 -13.27
N PRO A 164 -7.06 19.16 -14.15
CA PRO A 164 -6.44 20.02 -15.16
C PRO A 164 -5.72 21.21 -14.52
N THR A 165 -4.65 21.70 -15.16
CA THR A 165 -3.92 22.92 -14.76
C THR A 165 -3.47 22.94 -13.29
N SER A 166 -2.94 21.81 -12.80
CA SER A 166 -2.58 21.62 -11.40
C SER A 166 -1.14 21.13 -11.25
N ASN A 167 -0.57 21.36 -10.08
CA ASN A 167 0.67 20.74 -9.65
C ASN A 167 0.36 19.61 -8.67
N LEU A 168 0.76 18.39 -9.02
CA LEU A 168 0.67 17.24 -8.15
C LEU A 168 2.05 16.92 -7.58
N ASP A 169 2.23 17.15 -6.28
CA ASP A 169 3.44 16.73 -5.58
C ASP A 169 3.23 15.35 -4.96
N CYS A 170 4.15 14.43 -5.23
CA CYS A 170 4.11 13.05 -4.80
C CYS A 170 5.37 12.72 -4.01
N GLN A 171 5.21 12.37 -2.74
CA GLN A 171 6.28 11.90 -1.87
C GLN A 171 6.20 10.36 -1.74
N PRO A 172 6.97 9.62 -2.55
CA PRO A 172 6.91 8.16 -2.56
C PRO A 172 7.47 7.55 -1.27
N VAL A 173 6.92 6.39 -0.91
CA VAL A 173 7.38 5.61 0.26
C VAL A 173 7.85 4.23 -0.21
N ILE A 174 9.12 3.89 0.07
CA ILE A 174 9.73 2.63 -0.35
C ILE A 174 9.47 1.49 0.65
N LYS A 175 8.18 1.29 0.95
CA LYS A 175 7.67 0.17 1.75
C LYS A 175 6.76 -0.68 0.88
N PHE A 176 7.04 -1.96 0.85
CA PHE A 176 6.30 -2.93 0.04
C PHE A 176 5.60 -3.93 0.95
N TYR A 177 4.44 -4.38 0.51
CA TYR A 177 3.60 -5.31 1.23
C TYR A 177 3.36 -6.55 0.37
N VAL A 178 3.35 -7.70 1.02
CA VAL A 178 2.92 -8.97 0.43
C VAL A 178 1.70 -9.47 1.20
N GLN A 179 0.64 -9.85 0.48
CA GLN A 179 -0.58 -10.35 1.09
C GLN A 179 -1.17 -11.50 0.27
N THR A 180 -1.94 -12.37 0.92
CA THR A 180 -2.75 -13.38 0.24
C THR A 180 -4.07 -12.78 -0.27
N GLY A 181 -4.48 -13.12 -1.48
CA GLY A 181 -5.73 -12.63 -2.06
C GLY A 181 -5.76 -12.70 -3.59
N THR A 182 -6.75 -12.05 -4.19
CA THR A 182 -7.08 -12.23 -5.61
C THR A 182 -6.88 -10.98 -6.46
N TYR A 183 -6.29 -9.91 -5.91
CA TYR A 183 -5.98 -8.72 -6.70
C TYR A 183 -4.91 -9.01 -7.74
N THR A 184 -5.19 -8.69 -9.00
CA THR A 184 -4.27 -8.89 -10.11
C THR A 184 -3.48 -7.61 -10.40
N ALA A 185 -2.29 -7.76 -10.99
CA ALA A 185 -1.46 -6.62 -11.33
C ALA A 185 -2.21 -5.56 -12.17
N GLY A 186 -2.11 -4.29 -11.78
CA GLY A 186 -2.79 -3.16 -12.44
C GLY A 186 -4.26 -2.96 -12.04
N THR A 187 -4.77 -3.74 -11.09
CA THR A 187 -6.11 -3.52 -10.51
C THR A 187 -6.03 -2.72 -9.22
N VAL A 188 -7.01 -1.83 -9.02
CA VAL A 188 -7.13 -1.03 -7.80
C VAL A 188 -7.46 -1.95 -6.64
N MET A 189 -6.76 -1.77 -5.53
CA MET A 189 -6.92 -2.56 -4.32
C MET A 189 -7.22 -1.69 -3.10
N ASN A 190 -7.83 -2.31 -2.09
CA ASN A 190 -8.07 -1.65 -0.81
C ASN A 190 -6.82 -1.74 0.07
N PHE A 191 -6.01 -0.69 0.05
CA PHE A 191 -4.78 -0.62 0.86
C PHE A 191 -5.06 -0.84 2.35
N THR A 192 -6.02 -0.11 2.92
CA THR A 192 -6.32 -0.13 4.36
C THR A 192 -6.66 -1.53 4.85
N SER A 193 -7.51 -2.28 4.13
CA SER A 193 -7.83 -3.65 4.53
C SER A 193 -6.68 -4.62 4.27
N SER A 194 -5.98 -4.46 3.14
CA SER A 194 -4.95 -5.41 2.73
C SER A 194 -3.67 -5.29 3.54
N SER A 195 -3.35 -4.11 4.09
CA SER A 195 -2.09 -3.85 4.80
C SER A 195 -2.07 -4.36 6.25
N ILE A 196 -3.23 -4.65 6.86
CA ILE A 196 -3.34 -4.95 8.31
C ILE A 196 -2.51 -6.17 8.72
N ASN A 197 -2.60 -7.25 7.95
CA ASN A 197 -1.91 -8.52 8.22
C ASN A 197 -1.01 -8.91 7.04
N ALA A 198 -0.41 -7.93 6.35
CA ALA A 198 0.50 -8.18 5.23
C ALA A 198 1.95 -8.24 5.72
N ALA A 199 2.79 -9.01 5.04
CA ALA A 199 4.23 -8.96 5.26
C ALA A 199 4.76 -7.59 4.82
N LEU A 200 5.43 -6.86 5.73
CA LEU A 200 6.04 -5.56 5.42
C LEU A 200 7.53 -5.72 5.09
N CYS A 201 7.89 -5.33 3.87
CA CYS A 201 9.26 -5.19 3.38
C CYS A 201 9.62 -3.70 3.35
N ASP A 202 10.30 -3.20 4.39
CA ASP A 202 10.67 -1.79 4.53
C ASP A 202 12.07 -1.52 3.98
N ALA A 203 12.18 -0.90 2.81
CA ALA A 203 13.47 -0.57 2.18
C ALA A 203 14.03 0.78 2.64
N THR A 204 13.32 1.53 3.49
CA THR A 204 13.79 2.84 3.97
C THR A 204 15.17 2.82 4.67
N PRO A 205 15.56 1.76 5.41
CA PRO A 205 16.89 1.67 6.01
C PRO A 205 18.00 1.28 5.03
N GLY A 206 17.67 1.03 3.75
CA GLY A 206 18.62 0.57 2.72
C GLY A 206 18.66 -0.94 2.50
N TYR A 207 17.67 -1.69 2.99
CA TYR A 207 17.51 -3.10 2.64
C TYR A 207 17.09 -3.26 1.17
N THR A 208 17.71 -4.20 0.48
CA THR A 208 17.49 -4.42 -0.96
C THR A 208 16.97 -5.81 -1.28
N THR A 209 17.04 -6.74 -0.34
CA THR A 209 16.49 -8.09 -0.51
C THR A 209 15.69 -8.50 0.72
N PHE A 210 14.53 -9.10 0.50
CA PHE A 210 13.62 -9.54 1.53
C PHE A 210 13.25 -11.00 1.27
N ASN A 211 13.50 -11.87 2.24
CA ASN A 211 12.99 -13.24 2.20
C ASN A 211 11.77 -13.30 3.11
N VAL A 212 10.63 -13.59 2.51
CA VAL A 212 9.31 -13.57 3.14
C VAL A 212 8.78 -15.00 3.20
N SER A 213 8.31 -15.42 4.36
CA SER A 213 7.65 -16.71 4.54
C SER A 213 6.23 -16.51 5.03
N TYR A 214 5.27 -17.10 4.33
CA TYR A 214 3.89 -17.25 4.80
C TYR A 214 3.79 -18.54 5.61
N ASN A 215 3.52 -18.44 6.91
CA ASN A 215 3.62 -19.54 7.85
C ASN A 215 2.32 -20.38 7.91
N LEU A 216 2.40 -21.56 8.51
CA LEU A 216 1.27 -22.49 8.67
C LEU A 216 0.09 -21.87 9.43
N ASP A 217 0.37 -20.99 10.38
CA ASP A 217 -0.60 -20.27 11.20
C ASP A 217 -1.13 -18.99 10.52
N GLY A 218 -0.73 -18.70 9.29
CA GLY A 218 -1.12 -17.50 8.56
C GLY A 218 -0.37 -16.23 8.97
N THR A 219 0.66 -16.33 9.81
CA THR A 219 1.60 -15.24 10.10
C THR A 219 2.63 -15.08 8.99
N TRP A 220 3.40 -14.00 9.06
CA TRP A 220 4.52 -13.75 8.15
C TRP A 220 5.83 -13.66 8.92
N THR A 221 6.89 -14.18 8.32
CA THR A 221 8.27 -13.91 8.71
C THR A 221 8.95 -13.16 7.57
N VAL A 222 9.63 -12.06 7.87
CA VAL A 222 10.39 -11.26 6.90
C VAL A 222 11.83 -11.13 7.37
N THR A 223 12.75 -11.70 6.60
CA THR A 223 14.19 -11.56 6.80
C THR A 223 14.72 -10.46 5.88
N ASN A 224 15.18 -9.36 6.47
CA ASN A 224 15.71 -8.20 5.77
C ASN A 224 17.21 -8.38 5.50
N MET A 225 17.58 -8.30 4.23
CA MET A 225 18.95 -8.51 3.76
C MET A 225 19.49 -7.23 3.12
N ALA A 226 20.77 -6.97 3.34
CA ALA A 226 21.51 -5.92 2.64
C ALA A 226 22.89 -6.43 2.22
N LEU A 227 23.47 -5.76 1.22
CA LEU A 227 24.88 -6.01 0.88
C LEU A 227 25.78 -5.68 2.08
N GLY A 228 26.71 -6.58 2.36
CA GLY A 228 27.68 -6.47 3.44
C GLY A 228 28.94 -7.24 3.11
N ARG A 229 30.02 -6.98 3.86
CA ARG A 229 31.22 -7.82 3.81
C ARG A 229 30.99 -9.12 4.56
N LEU A 230 31.30 -10.24 3.93
CA LEU A 230 31.31 -11.57 4.53
C LEU A 230 32.62 -11.79 5.30
N ALA A 231 32.68 -12.90 6.05
CA ALA A 231 33.84 -13.27 6.87
C ALA A 231 35.12 -13.46 6.05
N ASP A 232 35.00 -13.81 4.78
CA ASP A 232 36.10 -13.97 3.82
C ASP A 232 36.51 -12.64 3.14
N GLY A 233 35.88 -11.53 3.52
CA GLY A 233 36.13 -10.20 2.95
C GLY A 233 35.42 -9.91 1.64
N SER A 234 34.72 -10.89 1.05
CA SER A 234 33.90 -10.69 -0.15
C SER A 234 32.62 -9.90 0.16
N LEU A 235 31.98 -9.35 -0.87
CA LEU A 235 30.66 -8.73 -0.74
C LEU A 235 29.58 -9.78 -0.96
N GLY A 236 28.62 -9.86 -0.05
CA GLY A 236 27.48 -10.76 -0.13
C GLY A 236 26.23 -10.18 0.53
N LEU A 237 25.10 -10.88 0.39
CA LEU A 237 23.88 -10.55 1.11
C LEU A 237 24.02 -11.04 2.55
N VAL A 238 23.86 -10.13 3.50
CA VAL A 238 23.92 -10.41 4.93
C VAL A 238 22.57 -10.11 5.55
N GLU A 239 22.09 -11.02 6.38
CA GLU A 239 20.91 -10.81 7.21
C GLU A 239 21.16 -9.64 8.18
N ARG A 240 20.23 -8.69 8.20
CA ARG A 240 20.32 -7.50 9.07
C ARG A 240 19.27 -7.51 10.15
N SER A 241 18.10 -8.07 9.89
CA SER A 241 17.02 -8.19 10.87
C SER A 241 15.97 -9.20 10.41
N VAL A 242 15.21 -9.72 11.37
CA VAL A 242 14.02 -10.53 11.13
C VAL A 242 12.85 -9.87 11.83
N SER A 243 11.74 -9.71 11.12
CA SER A 243 10.46 -9.32 11.69
C SER A 243 9.45 -10.45 11.52
N SER A 244 8.56 -10.60 12.49
CA SER A 244 7.38 -11.46 12.36
C SER A 244 6.14 -10.62 12.61
N THR A 245 5.15 -10.74 11.73
CA THR A 245 3.82 -10.19 11.99
C THR A 245 3.02 -11.29 12.67
N ALA A 246 2.83 -11.19 13.98
CA ALA A 246 1.81 -11.98 14.65
C ALA A 246 0.46 -11.71 13.99
N LEU A 247 -0.40 -12.72 13.87
CA LEU A 247 -1.79 -12.51 13.51
C LEU A 247 -2.33 -11.40 14.42
N ALA A 248 -2.97 -10.37 13.87
CA ALA A 248 -3.85 -9.56 14.68
C ALA A 248 -4.77 -10.54 15.41
N ALA A 249 -4.80 -10.49 16.74
CA ALA A 249 -5.60 -11.41 17.53
C ALA A 249 -7.01 -11.45 16.91
N PRO A 250 -7.61 -12.63 16.71
CA PRO A 250 -8.95 -12.72 16.15
C PRO A 250 -9.85 -11.74 16.90
N ALA A 251 -10.71 -11.03 16.17
CA ALA A 251 -11.63 -10.09 16.79
C ALA A 251 -12.32 -10.80 17.95
N ASN A 252 -12.23 -10.22 19.14
CA ASN A 252 -12.84 -10.77 20.35
C ASN A 252 -14.04 -9.95 20.79
N ALA A 253 -14.30 -8.81 20.13
CA ALA A 253 -15.44 -7.94 20.39
C ALA A 253 -16.34 -7.77 19.17
N ASP A 254 -17.64 -7.65 19.39
CA ASP A 254 -18.64 -7.25 18.40
C ASP A 254 -19.35 -5.94 18.78
N VAL A 255 -19.72 -5.17 17.76
CA VAL A 255 -20.55 -3.96 17.87
C VAL A 255 -21.80 -4.18 17.04
N TRP A 256 -22.95 -4.15 17.69
CA TRP A 256 -24.26 -4.30 17.07
C TRP A 256 -25.04 -3.00 17.17
N ASN A 257 -26.03 -2.83 16.30
CA ASN A 257 -26.97 -1.73 16.44
C ASN A 257 -27.68 -1.75 17.81
N GLU A 258 -28.27 -0.63 18.19
CA GLU A 258 -28.97 -0.43 19.47
C GLU A 258 -29.98 -1.55 19.79
N ALA A 259 -30.68 -2.04 18.76
CA ALA A 259 -31.66 -3.12 18.84
C ALA A 259 -31.07 -4.53 18.96
N GLY A 260 -29.74 -4.70 18.80
CA GLY A 260 -29.08 -6.00 18.82
C GLY A 260 -29.44 -6.93 17.65
N THR A 261 -30.00 -6.38 16.56
CA THR A 261 -30.51 -7.16 15.41
C THR A 261 -29.51 -7.27 14.26
N ALA A 262 -28.55 -6.36 14.15
CA ALA A 262 -27.53 -6.38 13.10
C ALA A 262 -26.13 -6.08 13.66
N GLN A 263 -25.16 -6.91 13.28
CA GLN A 263 -23.74 -6.66 13.56
C GLN A 263 -23.21 -5.57 12.62
N LEU A 264 -22.67 -4.51 13.21
CA LEU A 264 -22.14 -3.36 12.48
C LEU A 264 -20.63 -3.45 12.30
N ALA A 265 -19.91 -3.91 13.33
CA ALA A 265 -18.46 -4.07 13.30
C ALA A 265 -17.97 -5.19 14.23
N THR A 266 -16.73 -5.59 14.05
CA THR A 266 -15.93 -6.47 14.92
C THR A 266 -14.62 -5.79 15.25
N GLY A 267 -13.99 -6.12 16.38
CA GLY A 267 -12.68 -5.59 16.72
C GLY A 267 -12.05 -6.29 17.91
N ASN A 268 -11.06 -5.64 18.53
CA ASN A 268 -10.31 -6.15 19.66
C ASN A 268 -10.53 -5.29 20.91
N ALA A 269 -11.04 -5.88 21.98
CA ALA A 269 -11.13 -5.27 23.30
C ALA A 269 -10.17 -5.95 24.27
N ALA A 270 -9.47 -5.16 25.09
CA ALA A 270 -8.59 -5.69 26.15
C ALA A 270 -9.39 -6.25 27.33
N ASN A 271 -10.60 -5.74 27.57
CA ASN A 271 -11.55 -6.20 28.56
C ASN A 271 -12.97 -5.77 28.15
N PHE A 272 -14.00 -6.30 28.83
CA PHE A 272 -15.41 -6.01 28.52
C PHE A 272 -16.13 -5.21 29.61
N ASN A 273 -15.39 -4.39 30.35
CA ASN A 273 -15.93 -3.45 31.33
C ASN A 273 -16.15 -2.08 30.66
N LEU A 274 -17.23 -1.39 31.02
CA LEU A 274 -17.46 -0.03 30.57
C LEU A 274 -16.68 0.95 31.48
N PRO A 275 -16.04 1.99 30.92
CA PRO A 275 -15.90 2.28 29.49
C PRO A 275 -14.99 1.25 28.77
N MET A 276 -15.48 0.72 27.64
CA MET A 276 -14.82 -0.29 26.84
C MET A 276 -14.18 0.36 25.60
N THR A 277 -12.92 0.04 25.31
CA THR A 277 -12.27 0.43 24.06
C THR A 277 -12.19 -0.78 23.13
N ILE A 278 -12.71 -0.63 21.91
CA ILE A 278 -12.59 -1.62 20.84
C ILE A 278 -11.69 -1.03 19.75
N ALA A 279 -10.50 -1.60 19.60
CA ALA A 279 -9.55 -1.27 18.53
C ALA A 279 -9.79 -2.14 17.29
N ASN A 280 -9.18 -1.76 16.17
CA ASN A 280 -9.22 -2.51 14.90
C ASN A 280 -10.65 -2.82 14.41
N LEU A 281 -11.56 -1.86 14.55
CA LEU A 281 -12.93 -1.99 14.06
C LEU A 281 -12.94 -2.30 12.57
N SER A 282 -13.63 -3.36 12.17
CA SER A 282 -13.73 -3.82 10.77
C SER A 282 -14.56 -2.88 9.89
N ASN A 283 -15.45 -2.08 10.49
CA ASN A 283 -16.27 -1.10 9.79
C ASN A 283 -16.55 0.13 10.68
N PRO A 284 -15.54 0.98 10.94
CA PRO A 284 -15.72 2.15 11.81
C PRO A 284 -16.73 3.16 11.25
N GLY A 285 -16.93 3.18 9.91
CA GLY A 285 -17.90 4.07 9.26
C GLY A 285 -19.37 3.76 9.60
N ALA A 286 -19.67 2.57 10.14
CA ALA A 286 -21.00 2.23 10.63
C ALA A 286 -21.27 2.72 12.07
N ILE A 287 -20.26 3.26 12.75
CA ILE A 287 -20.33 3.74 14.14
C ILE A 287 -20.31 5.27 14.16
N GLN A 288 -21.14 5.87 14.99
CA GLN A 288 -21.30 7.31 15.14
C GLN A 288 -21.16 7.69 16.61
N ILE A 289 -20.43 8.78 16.87
CA ILE A 289 -20.28 9.32 18.23
C ILE A 289 -21.65 9.82 18.71
N LEU A 290 -21.94 9.65 20.01
CA LEU A 290 -23.20 9.96 20.68
C LEU A 290 -24.40 9.09 20.24
N LYS A 291 -24.14 7.93 19.63
CA LYS A 291 -25.16 6.89 19.41
C LYS A 291 -24.96 5.68 20.33
N GLU A 292 -26.06 4.99 20.61
CA GLU A 292 -26.09 3.77 21.40
C GLU A 292 -25.87 2.52 20.54
N TYR A 293 -25.16 1.57 21.14
CA TYR A 293 -24.78 0.30 20.53
C TYR A 293 -24.85 -0.83 21.56
N GLN A 294 -24.99 -2.06 21.06
CA GLN A 294 -24.79 -3.25 21.88
C GLN A 294 -23.35 -3.74 21.64
N VAL A 295 -22.51 -3.69 22.67
CA VAL A 295 -21.09 -4.07 22.58
C VAL A 295 -20.76 -5.19 23.56
N GLY A 296 -19.91 -6.13 23.16
CA GLY A 296 -19.58 -7.27 24.01
C GLY A 296 -18.55 -8.20 23.39
N GLN A 297 -18.28 -9.29 24.12
CA GLN A 297 -17.44 -10.37 23.61
C GLN A 297 -18.20 -11.12 22.51
N ILE A 298 -17.51 -11.52 21.43
CA ILE A 298 -18.12 -12.35 20.39
C ILE A 298 -18.67 -13.64 21.01
N GLY A 299 -19.97 -13.89 20.81
CA GLY A 299 -20.69 -15.04 21.38
C GLY A 299 -21.02 -14.92 22.88
N GLY A 300 -20.67 -13.79 23.52
CA GLY A 300 -20.95 -13.50 24.92
C GLY A 300 -22.15 -12.58 25.12
N GLN A 301 -22.37 -12.16 26.36
CA GLN A 301 -23.37 -11.14 26.69
C GLN A 301 -22.92 -9.76 26.19
N ARG A 302 -23.87 -9.02 25.62
CA ARG A 302 -23.68 -7.65 25.15
C ARG A 302 -24.26 -6.66 26.15
N LYS A 303 -23.67 -5.47 26.22
CA LYS A 303 -24.12 -4.36 27.05
C LYS A 303 -24.47 -3.18 26.14
N GLY A 304 -25.57 -2.50 26.47
CA GLY A 304 -25.87 -1.20 25.87
C GLY A 304 -24.83 -0.18 26.33
N ALA A 305 -24.22 0.53 25.38
CA ALA A 305 -23.24 1.57 25.66
C ALA A 305 -23.26 2.64 24.57
N MET A 306 -23.01 3.89 24.94
CA MET A 306 -22.91 4.99 24.00
C MET A 306 -21.48 5.10 23.47
N CYS A 307 -21.31 5.25 22.16
CA CYS A 307 -20.01 5.58 21.59
C CYS A 307 -19.63 7.02 21.94
N THR A 308 -18.69 7.20 22.86
CA THR A 308 -18.25 8.53 23.35
C THR A 308 -17.03 9.07 22.62
N ALA A 309 -16.27 8.21 21.94
CA ALA A 309 -15.18 8.63 21.07
C ALA A 309 -14.99 7.62 19.92
N LEU A 310 -14.63 8.14 18.74
CA LEU A 310 -14.23 7.33 17.59
C LEU A 310 -13.00 7.98 16.92
N ALA A 311 -11.86 7.29 16.97
CA ALA A 311 -10.60 7.75 16.41
C ALA A 311 -10.06 6.69 15.43
N GLY A 312 -10.24 6.92 14.13
CA GLY A 312 -9.88 5.94 13.10
C GLY A 312 -10.66 4.64 13.25
N ALA A 313 -9.95 3.54 13.48
CA ALA A 313 -10.54 2.21 13.71
C ALA A 313 -10.71 1.87 15.20
N THR A 314 -10.66 2.86 16.10
CA THR A 314 -10.80 2.64 17.55
C THR A 314 -11.99 3.41 18.10
N GLY A 315 -12.93 2.71 18.72
CA GLY A 315 -14.12 3.27 19.37
C GLY A 315 -14.09 3.08 20.89
N THR A 316 -14.53 4.09 21.65
CA THR A 316 -14.76 4.02 23.10
C THR A 316 -16.26 4.04 23.36
N PHE A 317 -16.73 3.10 24.19
CA PHE A 317 -18.14 2.89 24.52
C PHE A 317 -18.32 2.95 26.03
N SER A 318 -19.25 3.77 26.52
CA SER A 318 -19.50 4.00 27.96
C SER A 318 -20.96 4.04 28.31
#